data_AF-A0A969WIQ1-F1
#
_entry.id   AF-A0A969WIQ1-F1
#
_cell.length_a   1.000
_cell.length_b   1.000
_cell.length_c   1.000
_cell.angle_alpha   90.00
_cell.angle_beta   90.00
_cell.angle_gamma   90.00
#
_symmetry.space_group_name_H-M   'P 1'
#
loop_
_entity.id
_entity.type
_entity.pdbx_description
1 polymer ?
#
loop_
_entity_poly.entity_id
_entity_poly.type
_entity_poly.pdbx_seq_one_letter_code
_entity_poly.pdbx_strand_id
1 'polypeptide(L)'
;MIKPTIENIQQAIQARQFPTITLWNRLEGRPRTEDFDRTLKAEIRDPLWLLARQWQMGEFQGDDAGSPVFAKIHFTTATLNGYQPGDPAQPAQPFDNSIPLEAQVEQRPIPFQRGGQPVSLDLRLLMGRHWLKLMAPLGNYKADFVAQYPIAKPDPTQKEQAEICAHRDTWQQAAAVAGRAMDGYRLYEYLKDPAHHAYDGTAIPPVQHSEVDILAARFQSWFERLFLQPQEAAPDAWRPSYLEYQFSLSTSNPGHGEEDAVLVADEYYHGRLDWYNLDVDPQRKTLDVVASPPAPESHPAPTQSFLPTPLIFEGMPHTRWWTFEDSRVNFGNVNPGTKDLAQLMLIEFGLIYANDWFMFPLTLPVGTLTHIKGLAVTNVFGERIWVEAAGQGQDEDWQRWNMYTLAVAGDEAVAADTRFILLPTVPKIQEGAAAEEVMFIRDEMANMVWGIETRVSLMDGRSLPGFESATDIRNYYARLVNESPAPNPPDPAAPVRYQVMSNNVPENWIPFIPVHIPNNNREIQLQRAALPRIIPRDPNLPEKIRPRTTLLRTGLDVGLPYFVHEEEVPRAGIIVRQSFQRTRWYDGRVVTWFGVRKQSGRGEGNSNLRFDQLAPVKSSPANG
;
A
#
# COMPACT_ATOMS: atom_id res chain seq x y z
N MET A 1 -26.91 -54.76 62.53
CA MET A 1 -26.22 -55.14 61.27
C MET A 1 -24.74 -54.83 61.46
N ILE A 2 -23.88 -55.85 61.40
CA ILE A 2 -22.44 -55.76 61.63
C ILE A 2 -21.84 -54.92 60.49
N LYS A 3 -21.21 -53.78 60.79
CA LYS A 3 -20.53 -52.96 59.78
C LYS A 3 -19.24 -53.69 59.37
N PRO A 4 -19.05 -54.02 58.08
CA PRO A 4 -17.78 -54.59 57.64
C PRO A 4 -16.69 -53.52 57.71
N THR A 5 -15.61 -53.82 58.42
CA THR A 5 -14.42 -52.95 58.46
C THR A 5 -13.60 -53.22 57.20
N ILE A 6 -13.35 -52.18 56.40
CA ILE A 6 -12.50 -52.28 55.20
C ILE A 6 -11.06 -51.97 55.62
N GLU A 7 -10.21 -53.00 55.72
CA GLU A 7 -8.81 -52.83 56.09
C GLU A 7 -7.95 -52.27 54.95
N ASN A 8 -8.32 -52.55 53.69
CA ASN A 8 -7.65 -52.03 52.50
C ASN A 8 -8.66 -51.61 51.42
N ILE A 9 -8.80 -50.30 51.21
CA ILE A 9 -9.82 -49.74 50.33
C ILE A 9 -9.54 -50.00 48.85
N GLN A 10 -8.28 -50.05 48.42
CA GLN A 10 -7.93 -50.31 47.01
C GLN A 10 -8.31 -51.73 46.61
N GLN A 11 -7.99 -52.71 47.46
CA GLN A 11 -8.35 -54.10 47.22
C GLN A 11 -9.87 -54.30 47.27
N ALA A 12 -10.56 -53.67 48.22
CA ALA A 12 -12.02 -53.75 48.32
C ALA A 12 -12.73 -53.18 47.08
N ILE A 13 -12.20 -52.11 46.49
CA ILE A 13 -12.71 -51.51 45.24
C ILE A 13 -12.42 -52.42 44.05
N GLN A 14 -11.19 -52.92 43.90
CA GLN A 14 -10.83 -53.82 42.79
C GLN A 14 -11.64 -55.12 42.80
N ALA A 15 -11.83 -55.72 43.98
CA ALA A 15 -12.61 -56.94 44.15
C ALA A 15 -14.13 -56.69 44.26
N ARG A 16 -14.58 -55.43 44.18
CA ARG A 16 -16.00 -55.01 44.31
C ARG A 16 -16.71 -55.65 45.50
N GLN A 17 -16.04 -55.65 46.66
CA GLN A 17 -16.50 -56.38 47.85
C GLN A 17 -17.85 -55.85 48.39
N PHE A 18 -18.25 -54.63 48.04
CA PHE A 18 -19.52 -53.99 48.43
C PHE A 18 -20.17 -53.28 47.24
N PRO A 19 -20.91 -53.98 46.37
CA PRO A 19 -21.54 -53.37 45.21
C PRO A 19 -22.66 -52.41 45.66
N THR A 20 -22.53 -51.13 45.33
CA THR A 20 -23.55 -50.09 45.57
C THR A 20 -24.35 -49.79 44.29
N ILE A 21 -25.66 -49.60 44.43
CA ILE A 21 -26.52 -49.12 43.36
C ILE A 21 -26.53 -47.59 43.42
N THR A 22 -25.98 -46.93 42.40
CA THR A 22 -26.02 -45.47 42.28
C THR A 22 -27.40 -45.03 41.77
N LEU A 23 -28.17 -44.34 42.60
CA LEU A 23 -29.45 -43.72 42.20
C LEU A 23 -29.23 -42.22 41.97
N TRP A 24 -29.75 -41.70 40.86
CA TRP A 24 -29.75 -40.28 40.55
C TRP A 24 -31.16 -39.72 40.76
N ASN A 25 -31.31 -38.74 41.65
CA ASN A 25 -32.55 -37.99 41.80
C ASN A 25 -32.39 -36.61 41.16
N ARG A 26 -33.22 -36.31 40.15
CA ARG A 26 -33.33 -34.97 39.57
C ARG A 26 -34.28 -34.15 40.44
N LEU A 27 -33.78 -33.05 41.01
CA LEU A 27 -34.63 -32.04 41.64
C LEU A 27 -35.25 -31.18 40.54
N GLU A 28 -36.56 -31.27 40.37
CA GLU A 28 -37.32 -30.35 39.51
C GLU A 28 -38.12 -29.38 40.39
N GLY A 29 -37.93 -28.08 40.17
CA GLY A 29 -38.70 -27.04 40.84
C GLY A 29 -40.14 -27.06 40.34
N ARG A 30 -41.10 -27.33 41.23
CA ARG A 30 -42.54 -27.19 40.95
C ARG A 30 -43.03 -25.90 41.62
N PRO A 31 -43.11 -24.76 40.90
CA PRO A 31 -43.63 -23.54 41.50
C PRO A 31 -45.08 -23.78 41.92
N ARG A 32 -45.40 -23.55 43.19
CA ARG A 32 -46.74 -23.75 43.76
C ARG A 32 -47.60 -22.49 43.73
N THR A 33 -47.02 -21.36 43.35
CA THR A 33 -47.66 -20.04 43.41
C THR A 33 -47.01 -19.09 42.39
N GLU A 34 -47.81 -18.31 41.66
CA GLU A 34 -47.36 -17.24 40.75
C GLU A 34 -47.05 -15.94 41.53
N ASP A 35 -46.22 -16.04 42.57
CA ASP A 35 -45.76 -14.88 43.34
C ASP A 35 -44.29 -14.62 43.01
N PHE A 36 -44.05 -13.78 42.00
CA PHE A 36 -42.73 -13.31 41.61
C PHE A 36 -42.30 -12.07 42.38
N ASP A 37 -43.14 -11.56 43.28
CA ASP A 37 -42.95 -10.27 43.92
C ASP A 37 -41.69 -10.27 44.79
N ARG A 38 -41.42 -11.38 45.48
CA ARG A 38 -40.17 -11.58 46.24
C ARG A 38 -38.97 -11.93 45.34
N THR A 39 -39.17 -12.66 44.25
CA THR A 39 -38.09 -13.07 43.34
C THR A 39 -37.57 -11.90 42.51
N LEU A 40 -38.43 -10.92 42.24
CA LEU A 40 -38.09 -9.67 41.55
C LEU A 40 -37.54 -8.59 42.50
N LYS A 41 -37.71 -8.74 43.82
CA LYS A 41 -37.13 -7.82 44.82
C LYS A 41 -35.68 -8.22 45.13
N ALA A 42 -34.76 -7.28 44.93
CA ALA A 42 -33.40 -7.36 45.49
C ALA A 42 -33.42 -6.99 46.99
N GLU A 43 -34.05 -7.82 47.83
CA GLU A 43 -34.17 -7.54 49.27
C GLU A 43 -32.81 -7.66 49.98
N ILE A 44 -32.28 -6.54 50.46
CA ILE A 44 -31.07 -6.53 51.31
C ILE A 44 -31.47 -7.01 52.71
N ARG A 45 -31.15 -8.27 53.03
CA ARG A 45 -31.48 -8.90 54.31
C ARG A 45 -30.53 -8.51 55.44
N ASP A 46 -29.28 -8.20 55.12
CA ASP A 46 -28.27 -7.77 56.08
C ASP A 46 -27.35 -6.70 55.43
N PRO A 47 -27.70 -5.41 55.56
CA PRO A 47 -26.86 -4.34 55.08
C PRO A 47 -25.48 -4.29 55.77
N LEU A 48 -25.39 -4.72 57.04
CA LEU A 48 -24.14 -4.70 57.80
C LEU A 48 -23.16 -5.75 57.27
N TRP A 49 -23.63 -6.91 56.85
CA TRP A 49 -22.80 -7.92 56.19
C TRP A 49 -22.21 -7.38 54.87
N LEU A 50 -23.00 -6.67 54.06
CA LEU A 50 -22.51 -6.05 52.83
C LEU A 50 -21.41 -5.01 53.14
N LEU A 51 -21.65 -4.10 54.09
CA LEU A 51 -20.67 -3.10 54.52
C LEU A 51 -19.40 -3.73 55.11
N ALA A 52 -19.53 -4.82 55.88
CA ALA A 52 -18.40 -5.54 56.44
C ALA A 52 -17.57 -6.24 55.35
N ARG A 53 -18.20 -6.71 54.26
CA ARG A 53 -17.48 -7.23 53.09
C ARG A 53 -16.72 -6.13 52.34
N GLN A 54 -17.33 -4.95 52.17
CA GLN A 54 -16.64 -3.79 51.58
C GLN A 54 -15.41 -3.40 52.41
N TRP A 55 -15.56 -3.38 53.75
CA TRP A 55 -14.44 -3.12 54.66
C TRP A 55 -13.32 -4.18 54.57
N GLN A 56 -13.66 -5.48 54.50
CA GLN A 56 -12.67 -6.56 54.37
C GLN A 56 -11.83 -6.48 53.09
N MET A 57 -12.43 -5.99 52.00
CA MET A 57 -11.77 -5.84 50.69
C MET A 57 -11.03 -4.51 50.56
N GLY A 58 -11.03 -3.67 51.60
CA GLY A 58 -10.33 -2.39 51.59
C GLY A 58 -11.09 -1.26 50.89
N GLU A 59 -12.38 -1.41 50.54
CA GLU A 59 -13.15 -0.34 49.86
C GLU A 59 -13.29 0.93 50.72
N PHE A 60 -13.07 0.83 52.04
CA PHE A 60 -13.03 1.98 52.97
C PHE A 60 -11.62 2.47 53.28
N GLN A 61 -10.58 1.81 52.77
CA GLN A 61 -9.23 2.37 52.72
C GLN A 61 -9.23 3.33 51.54
N GLY A 62 -9.66 4.57 51.78
CA GLY A 62 -9.63 5.60 50.75
C GLY A 62 -8.18 5.85 50.32
N ASP A 63 -7.92 5.81 49.02
CA ASP A 63 -6.65 6.25 48.46
C ASP A 63 -6.63 7.77 48.34
N ASP A 64 -5.47 8.39 48.56
CA ASP A 64 -5.24 9.82 48.34
C ASP A 64 -5.12 10.12 46.84
N ALA A 65 -6.20 9.83 46.11
CA ALA A 65 -6.27 9.90 44.65
C ALA A 65 -7.55 10.64 44.25
N GLY A 66 -7.43 11.94 43.99
CA GLY A 66 -8.54 12.75 43.50
C GLY A 66 -8.88 12.45 42.05
N SER A 67 -10.11 12.01 41.76
CA SER A 67 -10.56 11.82 40.38
C SER A 67 -10.64 13.16 39.62
N PRO A 68 -10.29 13.19 38.32
CA PRO A 68 -10.43 14.39 37.51
C PRO A 68 -11.91 14.73 37.31
N VAL A 69 -12.29 15.99 37.55
CA VAL A 69 -13.68 16.50 37.32
C VAL A 69 -13.76 17.51 36.20
N PHE A 70 -12.64 18.13 35.85
CA PHE A 70 -12.57 19.15 34.83
C PHE A 70 -11.16 19.22 34.24
N ALA A 71 -11.04 19.37 32.93
CA ALA A 71 -9.74 19.54 32.29
C ALA A 71 -9.76 20.64 31.24
N LYS A 72 -8.62 21.30 31.08
CA LYS A 72 -8.38 22.29 30.02
C LYS A 72 -7.11 21.92 29.26
N ILE A 73 -7.23 21.67 27.97
CA ILE A 73 -6.06 21.46 27.10
C ILE A 73 -5.73 22.75 26.37
N HIS A 74 -4.45 23.11 26.35
CA HIS A 74 -3.92 24.22 25.58
C HIS A 74 -3.01 23.66 24.50
N PHE A 75 -3.30 23.98 23.25
CA PHE A 75 -2.55 23.47 22.11
C PHE A 75 -2.47 24.51 21.00
N THR A 76 -1.63 24.25 20.03
CA THR A 76 -1.49 25.03 18.80
C THR A 76 -1.44 24.09 17.62
N THR A 77 -1.97 24.53 16.48
CA THR A 77 -2.04 23.74 15.26
C THR A 77 -1.51 24.56 14.10
N ALA A 78 -0.81 23.90 13.18
CA ALA A 78 -0.41 24.48 11.92
C ALA A 78 -0.76 23.54 10.77
N THR A 79 -1.24 24.11 9.67
CA THR A 79 -1.62 23.35 8.48
C THR A 79 -0.40 23.00 7.65
N LEU A 80 -0.42 21.84 6.99
CA LEU A 80 0.52 21.53 5.91
C LEU A 80 0.38 22.59 4.81
N ASN A 81 1.50 23.11 4.33
CA ASN A 81 1.53 24.20 3.35
C ASN A 81 2.40 23.91 2.12
N GLY A 82 3.32 22.96 2.22
CA GLY A 82 4.18 22.54 1.10
C GLY A 82 4.31 21.03 1.01
N TYR A 83 4.56 20.58 -0.20
CA TYR A 83 4.85 19.19 -0.57
C TYR A 83 6.02 19.19 -1.55
N GLN A 84 7.02 18.37 -1.29
CA GLN A 84 8.12 18.12 -2.21
C GLN A 84 8.16 16.63 -2.53
N PRO A 85 7.86 16.22 -3.77
CA PRO A 85 8.05 14.84 -4.19
C PRO A 85 9.55 14.48 -4.24
N GLY A 86 9.87 13.23 -3.92
CA GLY A 86 11.12 12.57 -4.28
C GLY A 86 12.38 13.26 -3.75
N ASP A 87 13.27 13.57 -4.69
CA ASP A 87 14.60 14.13 -4.39
C ASP A 87 14.50 15.56 -3.82
N PRO A 88 15.29 15.95 -2.81
CA PRO A 88 15.36 17.33 -2.35
C PRO A 88 15.72 18.35 -3.45
N ALA A 89 16.35 17.91 -4.55
CA ALA A 89 16.60 18.73 -5.73
C ALA A 89 15.35 19.03 -6.59
N GLN A 90 14.26 18.29 -6.42
CA GLN A 90 13.00 18.54 -7.12
C GLN A 90 12.31 19.79 -6.54
N PRO A 91 11.60 20.60 -7.35
CA PRO A 91 10.93 21.79 -6.84
C PRO A 91 9.81 21.42 -5.86
N ALA A 92 9.72 22.15 -4.74
CA ALA A 92 8.59 22.04 -3.82
C ALA A 92 7.37 22.78 -4.40
N GLN A 93 6.19 22.22 -4.16
CA GLN A 93 4.91 22.73 -4.61
C GLN A 93 3.96 22.98 -3.44
N PRO A 94 2.94 23.85 -3.61
CA PRO A 94 1.93 24.04 -2.57
C PRO A 94 1.25 22.72 -2.21
N PHE A 95 0.98 22.53 -0.92
CA PHE A 95 0.23 21.37 -0.46
C PHE A 95 -1.21 21.42 -1.02
N ASP A 96 -1.67 20.33 -1.64
CA ASP A 96 -3.01 20.25 -2.22
C ASP A 96 -3.91 19.36 -1.36
N ASN A 97 -4.64 19.99 -0.44
CA ASN A 97 -5.59 19.28 0.41
C ASN A 97 -6.88 18.86 -0.35
N SER A 98 -7.06 19.24 -1.62
CA SER A 98 -8.27 18.86 -2.38
C SER A 98 -8.32 17.38 -2.77
N ILE A 99 -7.21 16.65 -2.58
CA ILE A 99 -7.08 15.22 -2.78
C ILE A 99 -6.44 14.55 -1.54
N PRO A 100 -6.65 13.25 -1.30
CA PRO A 100 -5.94 12.51 -0.27
C PRO A 100 -4.42 12.56 -0.45
N LEU A 101 -3.68 12.56 0.66
CA LEU A 101 -2.22 12.56 0.62
C LEU A 101 -1.66 11.34 -0.12
N GLU A 102 -2.25 10.14 0.06
CA GLU A 102 -1.81 8.96 -0.68
C GLU A 102 -1.97 9.16 -2.19
N ALA A 103 -3.04 9.81 -2.64
CA ALA A 103 -3.24 10.08 -4.06
C ALA A 103 -2.24 11.11 -4.58
N GLN A 104 -1.90 12.14 -3.80
CA GLN A 104 -0.90 13.15 -4.18
C GLN A 104 0.51 12.55 -4.31
N VAL A 105 0.87 11.64 -3.40
CA VAL A 105 2.18 10.97 -3.35
C VAL A 105 2.27 9.85 -4.39
N GLU A 106 1.26 9.00 -4.48
CA GLU A 106 1.36 7.75 -5.23
C GLU A 106 1.02 7.88 -6.71
N GLN A 107 0.37 8.97 -7.12
CA GLN A 107 -0.10 9.15 -8.50
C GLN A 107 1.01 8.96 -9.53
N ARG A 108 0.77 8.07 -10.49
CA ARG A 108 1.65 7.81 -11.61
C ARG A 108 0.93 8.02 -12.93
N PRO A 109 1.66 8.38 -14.00
CA PRO A 109 1.05 8.45 -15.32
C PRO A 109 0.57 7.06 -15.74
N ILE A 110 -0.65 6.99 -16.28
CA ILE A 110 -1.14 5.77 -16.90
C ILE A 110 -0.29 5.52 -18.15
N PRO A 111 0.26 4.30 -18.34
CA PRO A 111 1.06 4.02 -19.53
C PRO A 111 0.15 4.01 -20.76
N PHE A 112 0.37 4.96 -21.67
CA PHE A 112 -0.23 4.96 -23.01
C PHE A 112 0.79 4.59 -24.09
N GLN A 113 2.09 4.69 -23.81
CA GLN A 113 3.15 4.22 -24.70
C GLN A 113 4.09 3.28 -23.95
N ARG A 114 4.59 2.26 -24.64
CA ARG A 114 5.61 1.34 -24.12
C ARG A 114 6.54 0.90 -25.23
N GLY A 115 7.84 1.20 -25.12
CA GLY A 115 8.80 0.82 -26.17
C GLY A 115 8.48 1.39 -27.55
N GLY A 116 7.94 2.60 -27.60
CA GLY A 116 7.50 3.27 -28.83
C GLY A 116 6.20 2.73 -29.44
N GLN A 117 5.52 1.79 -28.78
CA GLN A 117 4.25 1.23 -29.24
C GLN A 117 3.08 1.75 -28.39
N PRO A 118 1.89 2.01 -28.99
CA PRO A 118 0.72 2.45 -28.25
C PRO A 118 0.10 1.30 -27.43
N VAL A 119 -0.13 1.50 -26.14
CA VAL A 119 -0.76 0.55 -25.21
C VAL A 119 -2.08 1.11 -24.64
N SER A 120 -2.78 0.34 -23.81
CA SER A 120 -4.05 0.75 -23.17
C SER A 120 -5.18 1.02 -24.18
N LEU A 121 -5.35 0.10 -25.15
CA LEU A 121 -6.37 0.21 -26.20
C LEU A 121 -7.79 0.36 -25.63
N ASP A 122 -8.09 -0.28 -24.51
CA ASP A 122 -9.35 -0.14 -23.78
C ASP A 122 -9.64 1.32 -23.41
N LEU A 123 -8.69 2.02 -22.80
CA LEU A 123 -8.80 3.43 -22.45
C LEU A 123 -8.84 4.32 -23.70
N ARG A 124 -8.01 4.04 -24.70
CA ARG A 124 -8.01 4.77 -25.99
C ARG A 124 -9.37 4.71 -26.68
N LEU A 125 -10.00 3.53 -26.70
CA LEU A 125 -11.33 3.31 -27.25
C LEU A 125 -12.41 3.97 -26.40
N LEU A 126 -12.29 3.93 -25.07
CA LEU A 126 -13.21 4.58 -24.15
C LEU A 126 -13.21 6.10 -24.37
N MET A 127 -12.03 6.70 -24.45
CA MET A 127 -11.83 8.12 -24.76
C MET A 127 -12.42 8.48 -26.13
N GLY A 128 -12.13 7.69 -27.18
CA GLY A 128 -12.62 7.96 -28.53
C GLY A 128 -14.14 7.87 -28.61
N ARG A 129 -14.75 6.88 -27.93
CA ARG A 129 -16.21 6.77 -27.82
C ARG A 129 -16.83 7.95 -27.06
N HIS A 130 -16.17 8.44 -26.01
CA HIS A 130 -16.66 9.59 -25.25
C HIS A 130 -16.64 10.86 -26.09
N TRP A 131 -15.53 11.13 -26.80
CA TRP A 131 -15.41 12.25 -27.72
C TRP A 131 -16.50 12.24 -28.80
N LEU A 132 -16.67 11.11 -29.50
CA LEU A 132 -17.70 10.99 -30.54
C LEU A 132 -19.12 11.17 -29.99
N LYS A 133 -19.36 10.80 -28.72
CA LYS A 133 -20.63 11.06 -28.04
C LYS A 133 -20.83 12.55 -27.74
N LEU A 134 -19.78 13.26 -27.34
CA LEU A 134 -19.82 14.71 -27.14
C LEU A 134 -20.10 15.46 -28.44
N MET A 135 -19.51 15.01 -29.55
CA MET A 135 -19.68 15.61 -30.88
C MET A 135 -21.03 15.34 -31.55
N ALA A 136 -21.77 14.32 -31.12
CA ALA A 136 -23.02 13.89 -31.75
C ALA A 136 -24.07 15.01 -31.97
N PRO A 137 -24.24 16.01 -31.08
CA PRO A 137 -25.17 17.13 -31.31
C PRO A 137 -24.76 18.07 -32.45
N LEU A 138 -23.46 18.15 -32.80
CA LEU A 138 -22.94 19.04 -33.85
C LEU A 138 -22.99 18.42 -35.25
N GLY A 139 -23.05 17.09 -35.33
CA GLY A 139 -23.09 16.34 -36.56
C GLY A 139 -22.37 14.99 -36.46
N ASN A 140 -22.32 14.25 -37.58
CA ASN A 140 -21.61 12.99 -37.66
C ASN A 140 -20.23 13.16 -38.30
N TYR A 141 -19.24 13.50 -37.48
CA TYR A 141 -17.83 13.66 -37.88
C TYR A 141 -16.98 12.41 -37.62
N LYS A 142 -17.62 11.25 -37.39
CA LYS A 142 -16.90 10.01 -37.01
C LYS A 142 -15.85 9.62 -38.05
N ALA A 143 -16.17 9.74 -39.35
CA ALA A 143 -15.26 9.35 -40.41
C ALA A 143 -13.96 10.18 -40.37
N ASP A 144 -14.07 11.50 -40.19
CA ASP A 144 -12.95 12.43 -40.11
C ASP A 144 -12.02 12.06 -38.94
N PHE A 145 -12.59 11.89 -37.73
CA PHE A 145 -11.79 11.54 -36.55
C PHE A 145 -11.16 10.14 -36.64
N VAL A 146 -11.84 9.16 -37.25
CA VAL A 146 -11.27 7.82 -37.48
C VAL A 146 -10.14 7.88 -38.50
N ALA A 147 -10.24 8.73 -39.53
CA ALA A 147 -9.20 8.91 -40.53
C ALA A 147 -7.97 9.63 -39.97
N GLN A 148 -8.17 10.63 -39.11
CA GLN A 148 -7.08 11.42 -38.51
C GLN A 148 -6.39 10.69 -37.35
N TYR A 149 -7.15 9.98 -36.52
CA TYR A 149 -6.63 9.23 -35.36
C TYR A 149 -6.91 7.73 -35.50
N PRO A 150 -6.38 7.05 -36.53
CA PRO A 150 -6.71 5.66 -36.80
C PRO A 150 -6.04 4.72 -35.81
N ILE A 151 -6.74 3.64 -35.47
CA ILE A 151 -6.11 2.46 -34.88
C ILE A 151 -5.55 1.62 -36.03
N ALA A 152 -4.23 1.39 -35.98
CA ALA A 152 -3.52 0.66 -37.03
C ALA A 152 -3.98 -0.80 -37.11
N LYS A 153 -4.07 -1.32 -38.34
CA LYS A 153 -4.33 -2.74 -38.56
C LYS A 153 -3.06 -3.53 -38.20
N PRO A 154 -3.14 -4.51 -37.28
CA PRO A 154 -1.99 -5.33 -36.93
C PRO A 154 -1.58 -6.24 -38.10
N ASP A 155 -0.28 -6.33 -38.35
CA ASP A 155 0.32 -7.19 -39.37
C ASP A 155 1.09 -8.34 -38.69
N PRO A 156 0.61 -9.60 -38.81
CA PRO A 156 1.24 -10.76 -38.18
C PRO A 156 2.53 -11.22 -38.86
N THR A 157 2.95 -10.59 -39.97
CA THR A 157 4.21 -10.89 -40.65
C THR A 157 5.38 -10.04 -40.13
N GLN A 158 5.09 -8.96 -39.39
CA GLN A 158 6.09 -8.03 -38.89
C GLN A 158 6.59 -8.43 -37.51
N LYS A 159 7.91 -8.39 -37.31
CA LYS A 159 8.55 -8.77 -36.05
C LYS A 159 8.22 -7.76 -34.92
N GLU A 160 8.11 -6.50 -35.28
CA GLU A 160 7.88 -5.36 -34.39
C GLU A 160 6.46 -5.39 -33.79
N GLN A 161 5.54 -6.12 -34.43
CA GLN A 161 4.14 -6.26 -34.02
C GLN A 161 3.90 -7.43 -33.05
N ALA A 162 4.96 -8.09 -32.56
CA ALA A 162 4.84 -9.26 -31.68
C ALA A 162 3.98 -9.01 -30.43
N GLU A 163 4.07 -7.83 -29.82
CA GLU A 163 3.28 -7.45 -28.63
C GLU A 163 1.75 -7.49 -28.87
N ILE A 164 1.30 -7.35 -30.13
CA ILE A 164 -0.11 -7.44 -30.52
C ILE A 164 -0.40 -8.82 -31.11
N CYS A 165 0.39 -9.24 -32.10
CA CYS A 165 0.11 -10.40 -32.94
C CYS A 165 0.44 -11.74 -32.28
N ALA A 166 1.26 -11.77 -31.22
CA ALA A 166 1.54 -13.00 -30.48
C ALA A 166 0.34 -13.47 -29.64
N HIS A 167 -0.47 -12.52 -29.16
CA HIS A 167 -1.61 -12.82 -28.30
C HIS A 167 -2.90 -12.79 -29.10
N ARG A 168 -3.56 -13.95 -29.21
CA ARG A 168 -4.74 -14.13 -30.06
C ARG A 168 -5.83 -13.09 -29.79
N ASP A 169 -6.21 -12.90 -28.53
CA ASP A 169 -7.32 -12.03 -28.21
C ASP A 169 -6.98 -10.54 -28.44
N THR A 170 -5.75 -10.13 -28.11
CA THR A 170 -5.25 -8.76 -28.36
C THR A 170 -5.24 -8.47 -29.86
N TRP A 171 -4.76 -9.41 -30.67
CA TRP A 171 -4.82 -9.32 -32.12
C TRP A 171 -6.25 -9.20 -32.64
N GLN A 172 -7.16 -10.06 -32.17
CA GLN A 172 -8.57 -10.04 -32.57
C GLN A 172 -9.25 -8.71 -32.22
N GLN A 173 -9.00 -8.17 -31.03
CA GLN A 173 -9.56 -6.90 -30.60
C GLN A 173 -9.01 -5.74 -31.44
N ALA A 174 -7.70 -5.68 -31.66
CA ALA A 174 -7.07 -4.66 -32.50
C ALA A 174 -7.60 -4.74 -33.95
N ALA A 175 -7.68 -5.93 -34.54
CA ALA A 175 -8.24 -6.13 -35.87
C ALA A 175 -9.73 -5.77 -35.95
N ALA A 176 -10.50 -6.02 -34.88
CA ALA A 176 -11.91 -5.67 -34.79
C ALA A 176 -12.16 -4.15 -34.79
N VAL A 177 -11.24 -3.35 -34.27
CA VAL A 177 -11.40 -1.89 -34.19
C VAL A 177 -10.60 -1.11 -35.22
N ALA A 178 -9.58 -1.72 -35.84
CA ALA A 178 -8.75 -1.11 -36.87
C ALA A 178 -9.60 -0.50 -37.99
N GLY A 179 -9.34 0.78 -38.28
CA GLY A 179 -10.08 1.58 -39.28
C GLY A 179 -11.58 1.81 -38.98
N ARG A 180 -12.09 1.39 -37.81
CA ARG A 180 -13.52 1.51 -37.43
C ARG A 180 -13.76 2.37 -36.20
N ALA A 181 -12.74 2.51 -35.36
CA ALA A 181 -12.71 3.35 -34.18
C ALA A 181 -11.48 4.26 -34.22
N MET A 182 -11.62 5.42 -33.58
CA MET A 182 -10.53 6.37 -33.40
C MET A 182 -9.75 6.06 -32.11
N ASP A 183 -8.49 6.47 -32.09
CA ASP A 183 -7.66 6.52 -30.91
C ASP A 183 -7.92 7.82 -30.15
N GLY A 184 -8.75 7.76 -29.11
CA GLY A 184 -9.11 8.95 -28.34
C GLY A 184 -7.99 9.54 -27.50
N TYR A 185 -6.97 8.75 -27.14
CA TYR A 185 -5.82 9.27 -26.42
C TYR A 185 -4.96 10.13 -27.33
N ARG A 186 -4.80 9.77 -28.62
CA ARG A 186 -4.06 10.61 -29.57
C ARG A 186 -4.70 11.98 -29.75
N LEU A 187 -6.03 12.06 -29.76
CA LEU A 187 -6.73 13.35 -29.73
C LEU A 187 -6.47 14.10 -28.41
N TYR A 188 -6.57 13.42 -27.27
CA TYR A 188 -6.28 14.04 -25.97
C TYR A 188 -4.85 14.60 -25.88
N GLU A 189 -3.86 13.82 -26.31
CA GLU A 189 -2.45 14.20 -26.39
C GLU A 189 -2.23 15.38 -27.35
N TYR A 190 -2.91 15.36 -28.51
CA TYR A 190 -2.85 16.47 -29.48
C TYR A 190 -3.38 17.79 -28.88
N LEU A 191 -4.49 17.72 -28.15
CA LEU A 191 -5.15 18.87 -27.52
C LEU A 191 -4.43 19.41 -26.27
N LYS A 192 -3.38 18.75 -25.78
CA LYS A 192 -2.59 19.28 -24.65
C LYS A 192 -1.83 20.56 -25.03
N ASP A 193 -1.51 20.73 -26.30
CA ASP A 193 -0.99 22.00 -26.81
C ASP A 193 -2.16 22.96 -27.04
N PRO A 194 -2.20 24.12 -26.36
CA PRO A 194 -3.27 25.11 -26.54
C PRO A 194 -3.38 25.68 -27.96
N ALA A 195 -2.35 25.51 -28.80
CA ALA A 195 -2.39 25.92 -30.21
C ALA A 195 -3.15 24.95 -31.12
N HIS A 196 -3.45 23.74 -30.63
CA HIS A 196 -4.15 22.71 -31.37
C HIS A 196 -5.64 22.69 -31.05
N HIS A 197 -6.44 22.43 -32.07
CA HIS A 197 -7.89 22.35 -31.97
C HIS A 197 -8.41 21.02 -32.51
N ALA A 198 -9.51 20.54 -31.94
CA ALA A 198 -10.08 19.25 -32.37
C ALA A 198 -10.66 19.30 -33.80
N TYR A 199 -10.87 20.49 -34.36
CA TYR A 199 -11.31 20.67 -35.74
C TYR A 199 -10.15 20.73 -36.75
N ASP A 200 -8.89 20.75 -36.30
CA ASP A 200 -7.73 20.83 -37.20
C ASP A 200 -7.70 19.62 -38.13
N GLY A 201 -7.66 19.85 -39.45
CA GLY A 201 -7.65 18.77 -40.44
C GLY A 201 -8.99 18.02 -40.61
N THR A 202 -10.08 18.51 -40.01
CA THR A 202 -11.43 17.94 -40.15
C THR A 202 -12.29 18.73 -41.14
N ALA A 203 -13.45 18.20 -41.53
CA ALA A 203 -14.43 18.92 -42.37
C ALA A 203 -15.41 19.78 -41.55
N ILE A 204 -15.11 20.07 -40.27
CA ILE A 204 -15.98 20.84 -39.38
C ILE A 204 -16.03 22.31 -39.83
N PRO A 205 -17.22 22.88 -40.11
CA PRO A 205 -17.35 24.26 -40.56
C PRO A 205 -16.89 25.28 -39.51
N PRO A 206 -16.29 26.42 -39.91
CA PRO A 206 -15.83 27.46 -38.97
C PRO A 206 -16.88 27.99 -37.99
N VAL A 207 -18.15 27.96 -38.39
CA VAL A 207 -19.28 28.38 -37.52
C VAL A 207 -19.46 27.49 -36.28
N GLN A 208 -18.87 26.28 -36.27
CA GLN A 208 -18.95 25.34 -35.15
C GLN A 208 -17.67 25.31 -34.30
N HIS A 209 -16.60 25.99 -34.69
CA HIS A 209 -15.28 25.89 -34.04
C HIS A 209 -15.33 26.23 -32.55
N SER A 210 -16.03 27.30 -32.17
CA SER A 210 -16.16 27.69 -30.75
C SER A 210 -16.87 26.64 -29.90
N GLU A 211 -17.89 25.97 -30.45
CA GLU A 211 -18.61 24.90 -29.74
C GLU A 211 -17.75 23.64 -29.62
N VAL A 212 -16.94 23.33 -30.64
CA VAL A 212 -15.99 22.22 -30.60
C VAL A 212 -14.92 22.43 -29.54
N ASP A 213 -14.39 23.64 -29.38
CA ASP A 213 -13.43 23.96 -28.32
C ASP A 213 -14.03 23.78 -26.91
N ILE A 214 -15.30 24.18 -26.72
CA ILE A 214 -16.01 23.92 -25.46
C ILE A 214 -16.13 22.41 -25.18
N LEU A 215 -16.43 21.61 -26.21
CA LEU A 215 -16.48 20.16 -26.07
C LEU A 215 -15.08 19.55 -25.83
N ALA A 216 -14.02 20.09 -26.43
CA ALA A 216 -12.63 19.66 -26.24
C ALA A 216 -12.19 19.87 -24.79
N ALA A 217 -12.45 21.06 -24.23
CA ALA A 217 -12.19 21.35 -22.82
C ALA A 217 -12.98 20.42 -21.88
N ARG A 218 -14.25 20.12 -22.22
CA ARG A 218 -15.09 19.18 -21.47
C ARG A 218 -14.56 17.74 -21.55
N PHE A 219 -14.00 17.35 -22.69
CA PHE A 219 -13.38 16.03 -22.89
C PHE A 219 -12.12 15.87 -22.02
N GLN A 220 -11.20 16.84 -22.03
CA GLN A 220 -10.01 16.85 -21.17
C GLN A 220 -10.40 16.82 -19.68
N SER A 221 -11.29 17.73 -19.27
CA SER A 221 -11.80 17.82 -17.89
C SER A 221 -12.53 16.56 -17.44
N TRP A 222 -13.11 15.78 -18.36
CA TRP A 222 -13.73 14.51 -18.02
C TRP A 222 -12.69 13.42 -17.73
N PHE A 223 -11.64 13.34 -18.53
CA PHE A 223 -10.57 12.35 -18.35
C PHE A 223 -9.78 12.63 -17.06
N GLU A 224 -9.35 13.88 -16.85
CA GLU A 224 -8.55 14.31 -15.69
C GLU A 224 -9.31 14.23 -14.37
N ARG A 225 -10.64 14.35 -14.41
CA ARG A 225 -11.49 14.11 -13.25
C ARG A 225 -11.71 12.62 -12.97
N LEU A 226 -11.66 11.77 -13.99
CA LEU A 226 -11.87 10.33 -13.84
C LEU A 226 -10.61 9.65 -13.31
N PHE A 227 -9.45 10.03 -13.85
CA PHE A 227 -8.14 9.55 -13.45
C PHE A 227 -7.26 10.72 -13.08
N LEU A 228 -6.87 10.78 -11.81
CA LEU A 228 -5.82 11.69 -11.35
C LEU A 228 -4.53 11.34 -12.11
N GLN A 229 -3.99 12.32 -12.83
CA GLN A 229 -2.74 12.20 -13.58
C GLN A 229 -1.78 13.28 -13.09
N PRO A 230 -0.47 12.97 -12.98
CA PRO A 230 0.52 13.99 -12.69
C PRO A 230 0.58 15.02 -13.82
N GLN A 231 0.89 16.27 -13.47
CA GLN A 231 1.12 17.32 -14.46
C GLN A 231 2.37 16.98 -15.31
N GLU A 232 2.41 17.46 -16.55
CA GLU A 232 3.57 17.20 -17.41
C GLU A 232 4.83 17.84 -16.83
N ALA A 233 5.94 17.07 -16.80
CA ALA A 233 7.18 17.41 -16.10
C ALA A 233 7.05 17.58 -14.57
N ALA A 234 5.94 17.14 -13.96
CA ALA A 234 5.85 17.09 -12.51
C ALA A 234 6.91 16.12 -11.95
N PRO A 235 7.58 16.48 -10.85
CA PRO A 235 8.54 15.60 -10.25
C PRO A 235 7.85 14.38 -9.60
N ASP A 236 8.46 13.21 -9.69
CA ASP A 236 7.89 11.92 -9.25
C ASP A 236 8.41 11.56 -7.85
N ALA A 237 7.48 11.27 -6.93
CA ALA A 237 7.82 10.78 -5.59
C ALA A 237 8.35 9.34 -5.64
N TRP A 238 7.97 8.56 -6.67
CA TRP A 238 8.49 7.22 -6.85
C TRP A 238 9.97 7.26 -7.20
N ARG A 239 10.79 6.57 -6.40
CA ARG A 239 12.23 6.42 -6.62
C ARG A 239 12.51 5.00 -7.12
N PRO A 240 12.75 4.80 -8.43
CA PRO A 240 12.91 3.47 -9.00
C PRO A 240 14.08 2.68 -8.42
N SER A 241 15.13 3.36 -7.94
CA SER A 241 16.31 2.70 -7.35
C SER A 241 16.03 2.10 -5.98
N TYR A 242 15.09 2.67 -5.22
CA TYR A 242 14.65 2.20 -3.91
C TYR A 242 13.39 1.32 -4.00
N LEU A 243 12.62 1.43 -5.08
CA LEU A 243 11.32 0.75 -5.25
C LEU A 243 10.29 1.22 -4.21
N GLU A 244 10.31 2.51 -3.91
CA GLU A 244 9.49 3.17 -2.89
C GLU A 244 9.15 4.61 -3.32
N TYR A 245 8.23 5.22 -2.59
CA TYR A 245 7.96 6.65 -2.64
C TYR A 245 8.76 7.37 -1.56
N GLN A 246 9.34 8.51 -1.93
CA GLN A 246 9.99 9.45 -1.03
C GLN A 246 9.35 10.81 -1.21
N PHE A 247 9.17 11.57 -0.13
CA PHE A 247 8.66 12.94 -0.20
C PHE A 247 8.93 13.70 1.09
N SER A 248 8.75 15.02 1.04
CA SER A 248 8.77 15.89 2.21
C SER A 248 7.51 16.75 2.27
N LEU A 249 7.09 17.09 3.48
CA LEU A 249 5.99 18.02 3.76
C LEU A 249 6.53 19.19 4.56
N SER A 250 6.01 20.39 4.33
CA SER A 250 6.27 21.53 5.22
C SER A 250 5.01 21.98 5.92
N THR A 251 5.21 22.53 7.10
CA THR A 251 4.19 23.23 7.88
C THR A 251 4.85 24.34 8.67
N SER A 252 4.12 25.41 8.95
CA SER A 252 4.61 26.38 9.91
C SER A 252 4.65 25.78 11.31
N ASN A 253 5.56 26.21 12.16
CA ASN A 253 5.65 25.62 13.47
C ASN A 253 4.55 26.15 14.40
N PRO A 254 3.78 25.28 15.08
CA PRO A 254 2.76 25.71 16.03
C PRO A 254 3.30 26.42 17.31
N GLY A 255 4.59 26.71 17.46
CA GLY A 255 5.17 27.54 18.54
C GLY A 255 5.28 29.04 18.17
N HIS A 256 4.94 29.96 19.08
CA HIS A 256 5.20 31.40 18.84
C HIS A 256 6.72 31.64 18.75
N GLY A 257 7.21 31.99 17.56
CA GLY A 257 8.61 32.39 17.33
C GLY A 257 9.55 31.27 16.88
N GLU A 258 9.04 30.10 16.53
CA GLU A 258 9.84 28.99 15.99
C GLU A 258 9.75 28.90 14.47
N GLU A 259 10.86 28.50 13.84
CA GLU A 259 11.01 28.30 12.40
C GLU A 259 10.07 27.19 11.90
N ASP A 260 9.69 27.23 10.61
CA ASP A 260 8.90 26.19 9.95
C ASP A 260 9.50 24.78 10.20
N ALA A 261 8.66 23.75 10.06
CA ALA A 261 9.06 22.36 10.21
C ALA A 261 8.93 21.62 8.87
N VAL A 262 9.92 20.80 8.57
CA VAL A 262 9.89 19.85 7.46
C VAL A 262 9.76 18.44 8.02
N LEU A 263 8.83 17.68 7.46
CA LEU A 263 8.62 16.27 7.73
C LEU A 263 9.08 15.49 6.50
N VAL A 264 9.85 14.43 6.69
CA VAL A 264 10.41 13.61 5.62
C VAL A 264 9.87 12.18 5.70
N ALA A 265 9.52 11.62 4.55
CA ALA A 265 9.22 10.21 4.38
C ALA A 265 10.29 9.61 3.47
N ASP A 266 11.28 8.94 4.08
CA ASP A 266 12.36 8.27 3.35
C ASP A 266 11.95 6.89 2.81
N GLU A 267 10.94 6.26 3.43
CA GLU A 267 10.44 4.93 3.08
C GLU A 267 8.90 4.91 3.10
N TYR A 268 8.26 4.93 1.91
CA TYR A 268 6.82 4.74 1.76
C TYR A 268 6.44 3.83 0.60
N TYR A 269 5.77 2.71 0.85
CA TYR A 269 5.35 1.78 -0.22
C TYR A 269 4.14 0.89 0.08
N HIS A 270 3.61 0.96 1.30
CA HIS A 270 2.61 0.00 1.79
C HIS A 270 1.15 0.35 1.45
N GLY A 271 0.89 1.53 0.88
CA GLY A 271 -0.44 1.95 0.36
C GLY A 271 -1.39 2.59 1.38
N ARG A 272 -0.89 2.96 2.56
CA ARG A 272 -1.61 3.74 3.56
C ARG A 272 -0.61 4.60 4.31
N LEU A 273 -0.77 5.91 4.29
CA LEU A 273 0.09 6.82 5.05
C LEU A 273 -0.42 6.97 6.48
N ASP A 274 0.50 7.00 7.43
CA ASP A 274 0.22 7.33 8.83
C ASP A 274 1.40 8.07 9.46
N TRP A 275 1.24 8.52 10.70
CA TRP A 275 2.24 9.34 11.41
C TRP A 275 3.64 8.71 11.44
N TYR A 276 3.74 7.38 11.50
CA TYR A 276 5.02 6.66 11.59
C TYR A 276 5.78 6.61 10.26
N ASN A 277 5.20 7.12 9.17
CA ASN A 277 5.90 7.26 7.89
C ASN A 277 6.68 8.56 7.76
N LEU A 278 6.62 9.42 8.78
CA LEU A 278 7.19 10.75 8.74
C LEU A 278 8.09 10.96 9.94
N ASP A 279 9.27 11.48 9.66
CA ASP A 279 10.21 11.95 10.66
C ASP A 279 10.39 13.46 10.52
N VAL A 280 10.73 14.13 11.60
CA VAL A 280 11.03 15.56 11.61
C VAL A 280 12.47 15.75 11.13
N ASP A 281 12.69 16.56 10.10
CA ASP A 281 14.03 16.90 9.65
C ASP A 281 14.64 17.99 10.57
N PRO A 282 15.71 17.68 11.34
CA PRO A 282 16.33 18.68 12.23
C PRO A 282 17.17 19.70 11.46
N GLN A 283 17.66 19.37 10.27
CA GLN A 283 18.56 20.22 9.48
C GLN A 283 17.80 21.15 8.53
N ARG A 284 16.67 20.69 8.00
CA ARG A 284 15.86 21.45 7.06
C ARG A 284 14.63 22.04 7.75
N LYS A 285 14.51 23.37 7.69
CA LYS A 285 13.42 24.12 8.34
C LYS A 285 12.35 24.58 7.36
N THR A 286 12.69 24.80 6.10
CA THR A 286 11.74 25.28 5.09
C THR A 286 11.80 24.45 3.80
N LEU A 287 10.68 24.43 3.08
CA LEU A 287 10.62 24.04 1.68
C LEU A 287 10.45 25.31 0.83
N ASP A 288 11.27 25.45 -0.22
CA ASP A 288 11.18 26.58 -1.15
C ASP A 288 10.01 26.38 -2.12
N VAL A 289 8.79 26.65 -1.65
CA VAL A 289 7.56 26.48 -2.43
C VAL A 289 7.42 27.61 -3.45
N VAL A 290 7.36 27.28 -4.74
CA VAL A 290 7.42 28.21 -5.89
C VAL A 290 6.22 29.18 -6.00
N ALA A 291 5.17 28.98 -5.19
CA ALA A 291 4.09 29.94 -5.02
C ALA A 291 3.70 29.96 -3.55
N SER A 292 3.85 31.11 -2.87
CA SER A 292 3.46 31.20 -1.47
C SER A 292 1.99 30.83 -1.33
N PRO A 293 1.63 29.76 -0.61
CA PRO A 293 0.25 29.53 -0.23
C PRO A 293 -0.25 30.72 0.60
N PRO A 294 -1.58 30.96 0.69
CA PRO A 294 -2.09 31.90 1.67
C PRO A 294 -1.48 31.55 3.04
N ALA A 295 -1.04 32.59 3.77
CA ALA A 295 -0.36 32.43 5.04
C ALA A 295 -1.10 31.37 5.89
N PRO A 296 -0.40 30.36 6.43
CA PRO A 296 -1.05 29.32 7.20
C PRO A 296 -1.86 30.00 8.30
N GLU A 297 -3.15 29.66 8.39
CA GLU A 297 -3.96 30.10 9.50
C GLU A 297 -3.39 29.42 10.75
N SER A 298 -2.44 30.07 11.42
CA SER A 298 -2.10 29.72 12.79
C SER A 298 -3.37 30.00 13.59
N HIS A 299 -4.13 28.94 13.83
CA HIS A 299 -5.30 29.07 14.68
C HIS A 299 -4.79 29.49 16.07
N PRO A 300 -5.28 30.61 16.63
CA PRO A 300 -4.79 31.13 17.90
C PRO A 300 -4.95 30.05 18.96
N ALA A 301 -3.85 29.71 19.65
CA ALA A 301 -3.71 28.62 20.59
C ALA A 301 -5.00 28.32 21.40
N PRO A 302 -5.90 27.46 20.90
CA PRO A 302 -7.21 27.35 21.51
C PRO A 302 -7.06 26.64 22.86
N THR A 303 -7.81 27.11 23.84
CA THR A 303 -7.98 26.38 25.10
C THR A 303 -9.33 25.71 25.08
N GLN A 304 -9.36 24.39 25.03
CA GLN A 304 -10.60 23.62 25.09
C GLN A 304 -10.82 23.07 26.49
N SER A 305 -12.07 23.09 26.95
CA SER A 305 -12.46 22.58 28.27
C SER A 305 -13.26 21.30 28.11
N PHE A 306 -13.01 20.31 28.98
CA PHE A 306 -13.63 19.00 28.94
C PHE A 306 -14.12 18.57 30.31
N LEU A 307 -15.16 17.74 30.30
CA LEU A 307 -15.52 16.90 31.44
C LEU A 307 -14.85 15.52 31.20
N PRO A 308 -13.85 15.14 32.01
CA PRO A 308 -13.21 13.84 31.91
C PRO A 308 -14.26 12.74 31.99
N THR A 309 -14.16 11.75 31.11
CA THR A 309 -14.99 10.55 31.17
C THR A 309 -14.09 9.34 31.44
N PRO A 310 -14.40 8.48 32.42
CA PRO A 310 -13.66 7.24 32.63
C PRO A 310 -13.61 6.42 31.33
N LEU A 311 -12.46 5.79 31.06
CA LEU A 311 -12.32 4.83 29.99
C LEU A 311 -13.23 3.63 30.31
N ILE A 312 -14.05 3.23 29.33
CA ILE A 312 -14.90 2.04 29.41
C ILE A 312 -14.73 1.26 28.12
N PHE A 313 -14.54 -0.05 28.23
CA PHE A 313 -14.47 -0.96 27.10
C PHE A 313 -15.21 -2.27 27.38
N GLU A 314 -15.54 -3.00 26.33
CA GLU A 314 -16.20 -4.31 26.41
C GLU A 314 -15.35 -5.31 27.19
N GLY A 315 -15.93 -5.94 28.22
CA GLY A 315 -15.22 -6.88 29.09
C GLY A 315 -14.41 -6.23 30.20
N MET A 316 -14.45 -4.90 30.35
CA MET A 316 -13.80 -4.21 31.46
C MET A 316 -14.40 -4.69 32.79
N PRO A 317 -13.57 -5.11 33.76
CA PRO A 317 -14.06 -5.50 35.07
C PRO A 317 -14.76 -4.35 35.77
N HIS A 318 -15.83 -4.65 36.51
CA HIS A 318 -16.53 -3.61 37.24
C HIS A 318 -15.78 -3.28 38.55
N THR A 319 -15.49 -1.99 38.78
CA THR A 319 -14.79 -1.54 40.01
C THR A 319 -15.53 -1.86 41.30
N ARG A 320 -16.84 -2.06 41.23
CA ARG A 320 -17.68 -2.43 42.38
C ARG A 320 -17.87 -3.94 42.48
N TRP A 321 -17.61 -4.44 43.67
CA TRP A 321 -17.67 -5.85 44.05
C TRP A 321 -19.03 -6.54 43.81
N TRP A 322 -20.14 -5.81 43.85
CA TRP A 322 -21.50 -6.37 43.76
C TRP A 322 -22.15 -6.27 42.38
N THR A 323 -21.40 -5.93 41.34
CA THR A 323 -21.91 -5.88 39.98
C THR A 323 -21.57 -7.18 39.25
N PHE A 324 -22.58 -7.82 38.65
CA PHE A 324 -22.34 -8.92 37.73
C PHE A 324 -21.92 -8.38 36.38
N GLU A 325 -20.79 -8.87 35.88
CA GLU A 325 -20.28 -8.54 34.54
C GLU A 325 -21.04 -9.35 33.50
N ASP A 326 -21.85 -8.68 32.67
CA ASP A 326 -22.54 -9.27 31.51
C ASP A 326 -21.93 -8.71 30.21
N SER A 327 -20.62 -8.92 30.06
CA SER A 327 -19.87 -8.46 28.89
C SER A 327 -19.64 -9.58 27.89
N ARG A 328 -19.62 -9.25 26.59
CA ARG A 328 -19.36 -10.22 25.52
C ARG A 328 -17.91 -10.70 25.45
N VAL A 329 -16.99 -9.94 26.05
CA VAL A 329 -15.55 -10.20 26.06
C VAL A 329 -15.14 -10.68 27.45
N ASN A 330 -14.38 -11.78 27.51
CA ASN A 330 -13.85 -12.35 28.75
C ASN A 330 -12.32 -12.38 28.72
N PHE A 331 -11.68 -11.38 29.35
CA PHE A 331 -10.23 -11.28 29.44
C PHE A 331 -9.59 -12.43 30.25
N GLY A 332 -10.32 -13.00 31.22
CA GLY A 332 -9.85 -14.14 32.01
C GLY A 332 -9.72 -15.45 31.22
N ASN A 333 -10.30 -15.52 30.02
CA ASN A 333 -10.16 -16.67 29.12
C ASN A 333 -9.09 -16.47 28.03
N VAL A 334 -8.35 -15.35 28.06
CA VAL A 334 -7.18 -15.18 27.21
C VAL A 334 -6.06 -16.06 27.77
N ASN A 335 -5.52 -16.96 26.96
CA ASN A 335 -4.45 -17.89 27.36
C ASN A 335 -3.13 -17.51 26.65
N PRO A 336 -2.38 -16.53 27.18
CA PRO A 336 -1.16 -16.06 26.56
C PRO A 336 -0.06 -17.13 26.66
N GLY A 337 0.68 -17.34 25.56
CA GLY A 337 1.90 -18.13 25.58
C GLY A 337 3.02 -17.45 26.36
N THR A 338 4.07 -18.20 26.72
CA THR A 338 5.21 -17.67 27.51
C THR A 338 5.99 -16.55 26.82
N LYS A 339 5.74 -16.28 25.54
CA LYS A 339 6.39 -15.22 24.75
C LYS A 339 5.43 -14.10 24.33
N ASP A 340 4.16 -14.18 24.73
CA ASP A 340 3.12 -13.25 24.29
C ASP A 340 3.04 -12.02 25.20
N LEU A 341 4.16 -11.27 25.31
CA LEU A 341 4.28 -10.12 26.21
C LEU A 341 3.17 -9.08 25.96
N ALA A 342 2.83 -8.82 24.70
CA ALA A 342 1.78 -7.87 24.35
C ALA A 342 0.39 -8.28 24.88
N GLN A 343 0.08 -9.59 24.87
CA GLN A 343 -1.18 -10.07 25.44
C GLN A 343 -1.18 -9.94 26.96
N LEU A 344 -0.04 -10.23 27.61
CA LEU A 344 0.11 -10.03 29.05
C LEU A 344 -0.07 -8.56 29.44
N MET A 345 0.56 -7.63 28.72
CA MET A 345 0.40 -6.19 28.98
C MET A 345 -1.05 -5.72 28.79
N LEU A 346 -1.75 -6.23 27.75
CA LEU A 346 -3.16 -5.91 27.53
C LEU A 346 -4.05 -6.43 28.66
N ILE A 347 -3.83 -7.66 29.13
CA ILE A 347 -4.58 -8.25 30.24
C ILE A 347 -4.29 -7.49 31.54
N GLU A 348 -3.02 -7.17 31.81
CA GLU A 348 -2.61 -6.40 32.98
C GLU A 348 -3.27 -5.01 32.98
N PHE A 349 -3.20 -4.30 31.86
CA PHE A 349 -3.90 -3.04 31.68
C PHE A 349 -5.41 -3.20 31.91
N GLY A 350 -6.04 -4.14 31.22
CA GLY A 350 -7.49 -4.30 31.22
C GLY A 350 -8.07 -4.75 32.56
N LEU A 351 -7.32 -5.55 33.33
CA LEU A 351 -7.77 -6.10 34.62
C LEU A 351 -7.35 -5.27 35.83
N ILE A 352 -6.22 -4.58 35.77
CA ILE A 352 -5.62 -3.91 36.94
C ILE A 352 -5.66 -2.39 36.80
N TYR A 353 -5.16 -1.85 35.68
CA TYR A 353 -4.89 -0.41 35.58
C TYR A 353 -6.02 0.41 34.94
N ALA A 354 -6.90 -0.21 34.15
CA ALA A 354 -7.91 0.48 33.34
C ALA A 354 -8.82 1.44 34.13
N ASN A 355 -9.02 1.21 35.43
CA ASN A 355 -9.92 1.99 36.29
C ASN A 355 -9.47 3.45 36.50
N ASP A 356 -8.18 3.73 36.34
CA ASP A 356 -7.60 5.07 36.55
C ASP A 356 -7.41 5.85 35.24
N TRP A 357 -7.96 5.36 34.13
CA TRP A 357 -7.83 5.97 32.82
C TRP A 357 -9.05 6.82 32.48
N PHE A 358 -8.78 8.03 31.99
CA PHE A 358 -9.80 8.98 31.56
C PHE A 358 -9.55 9.40 30.12
N MET A 359 -10.63 9.63 29.37
CA MET A 359 -10.57 10.10 28.00
C MET A 359 -10.94 11.57 27.89
N PHE A 360 -10.18 12.29 27.06
CA PHE A 360 -10.41 13.68 26.68
C PHE A 360 -10.54 13.76 25.15
N PRO A 361 -11.77 13.77 24.59
CA PRO A 361 -11.94 13.75 23.15
C PRO A 361 -11.55 15.11 22.55
N LEU A 362 -10.42 15.16 21.84
CA LEU A 362 -9.96 16.35 21.14
C LEU A 362 -10.22 16.21 19.64
N THR A 363 -11.05 17.09 19.07
CA THR A 363 -11.27 17.14 17.62
C THR A 363 -10.29 18.12 16.98
N LEU A 364 -9.57 17.65 15.97
CA LEU A 364 -8.55 18.41 15.26
C LEU A 364 -8.77 18.36 13.74
N PRO A 365 -8.35 19.38 13.00
CA PRO A 365 -8.38 19.34 11.54
C PRO A 365 -7.33 18.34 11.03
N VAL A 366 -7.67 17.58 9.99
CA VAL A 366 -6.70 16.77 9.24
C VAL A 366 -5.75 17.66 8.44
N GLY A 367 -4.55 17.17 8.13
CA GLY A 367 -3.50 17.95 7.50
C GLY A 367 -2.89 18.99 8.43
N THR A 368 -2.86 18.72 9.75
CA THR A 368 -2.26 19.63 10.72
C THR A 368 -1.22 18.95 11.61
N LEU A 369 -0.15 19.68 11.90
CA LEU A 369 0.79 19.38 12.97
C LEU A 369 0.32 20.09 14.24
N THR A 370 0.14 19.33 15.32
CA THR A 370 -0.42 19.82 16.58
C THR A 370 0.61 19.71 17.69
N HIS A 371 0.79 20.80 18.44
CA HIS A 371 1.59 20.84 19.65
C HIS A 371 0.69 21.04 20.86
N ILE A 372 0.61 20.04 21.75
CA ILE A 372 -0.03 20.19 23.05
C ILE A 372 0.94 20.88 23.99
N LYS A 373 0.66 22.13 24.34
CA LYS A 373 1.47 22.90 25.29
C LYS A 373 1.28 22.45 26.74
N GLY A 374 0.12 21.85 27.03
CA GLY A 374 -0.14 21.16 28.27
C GLY A 374 -1.62 21.01 28.59
N LEU A 375 -1.88 20.24 29.64
CA LEU A 375 -3.21 19.87 30.11
C LEU A 375 -3.33 20.27 31.59
N ALA A 376 -4.24 21.19 31.91
CA ALA A 376 -4.58 21.51 33.28
C ALA A 376 -5.77 20.64 33.74
N VAL A 377 -5.56 19.77 34.71
CA VAL A 377 -6.58 18.90 35.30
C VAL A 377 -6.98 19.45 36.67
N THR A 378 -8.28 19.57 36.92
CA THR A 378 -8.84 19.88 38.24
C THR A 378 -9.49 18.62 38.81
N ASN A 379 -9.12 18.23 40.02
CA ASN A 379 -9.67 17.04 40.67
C ASN A 379 -10.85 17.36 41.60
N VAL A 380 -11.49 16.32 42.15
CA VAL A 380 -12.62 16.44 43.10
C VAL A 380 -12.31 17.26 44.36
N PHE A 381 -11.04 17.38 44.75
CA PHE A 381 -10.59 18.17 45.90
C PHE A 381 -10.29 19.63 45.55
N GLY A 382 -10.44 20.02 44.27
CA GLY A 382 -10.18 21.38 43.80
C GLY A 382 -8.70 21.67 43.50
N GLU A 383 -7.84 20.67 43.59
CA GLU A 383 -6.43 20.80 43.22
C GLU A 383 -6.30 20.90 41.71
N ARG A 384 -5.36 21.72 41.26
CA ARG A 384 -5.09 21.94 39.83
C ARG A 384 -3.69 21.45 39.48
N ILE A 385 -3.65 20.41 38.68
CA ILE A 385 -2.41 19.74 38.25
C ILE A 385 -2.13 20.16 36.80
N TRP A 386 -0.90 20.58 36.53
CA TRP A 386 -0.40 20.80 35.18
C TRP A 386 0.27 19.52 34.70
N VAL A 387 -0.25 18.95 33.63
CA VAL A 387 0.26 17.74 33.00
C VAL A 387 0.94 18.14 31.70
N GLU A 388 2.21 17.81 31.60
CA GLU A 388 3.04 18.01 30.42
C GLU A 388 2.99 16.78 29.51
N ALA A 389 3.44 16.93 28.26
CA ALA A 389 3.50 15.82 27.32
C ALA A 389 4.39 14.68 27.85
N ALA A 390 3.93 13.44 27.72
CA ALA A 390 4.76 12.27 27.96
C ALA A 390 5.85 12.15 26.88
N GLY A 391 6.96 11.47 27.21
CA GLY A 391 8.04 11.22 26.25
C GLY A 391 8.92 12.43 25.92
N GLN A 392 8.95 13.45 26.79
CA GLN A 392 9.98 14.50 26.74
C GLN A 392 11.37 13.93 27.08
N GLY A 393 12.42 14.62 26.64
CA GLY A 393 13.81 14.23 26.89
C GLY A 393 14.61 14.13 25.60
N GLN A 394 15.63 13.28 25.59
CA GLN A 394 16.38 12.94 24.39
C GLN A 394 15.58 11.94 23.55
N ASP A 395 15.58 12.11 22.23
CA ASP A 395 14.79 11.24 21.34
C ASP A 395 15.25 9.78 21.42
N GLU A 396 16.57 9.58 21.50
CA GLU A 396 17.29 8.30 21.58
C GLU A 396 17.38 7.68 22.99
N ASP A 397 16.68 8.21 23.99
CA ASP A 397 16.69 7.62 25.33
C ASP A 397 15.88 6.32 25.35
N TRP A 398 16.53 5.18 25.62
CA TRP A 398 15.87 3.87 25.73
C TRP A 398 14.79 3.78 26.83
N GLN A 399 14.80 4.70 27.81
CA GLN A 399 13.75 4.81 28.83
C GLN A 399 12.56 5.67 28.38
N ARG A 400 12.70 6.41 27.27
CA ARG A 400 11.63 7.17 26.68
C ARG A 400 10.62 6.22 26.05
N TRP A 401 9.36 6.39 26.42
CA TRP A 401 8.25 5.69 25.81
C TRP A 401 7.15 6.68 25.46
N ASN A 402 6.76 6.69 24.18
CA ASN A 402 5.65 7.47 23.68
C ASN A 402 5.02 6.76 22.48
N MET A 403 3.78 7.10 22.18
CA MET A 403 3.07 6.63 20.98
C MET A 403 2.50 7.84 20.24
N TYR A 404 2.38 7.73 18.91
CA TYR A 404 1.76 8.75 18.06
C TYR A 404 2.52 10.08 17.95
N THR A 405 3.81 10.10 18.31
CA THR A 405 4.72 11.23 18.04
C THR A 405 5.69 10.88 16.92
N LEU A 406 6.24 11.92 16.30
CA LEU A 406 7.21 11.80 15.21
C LEU A 406 8.60 11.52 15.79
N ALA A 407 9.40 10.70 15.11
CA ALA A 407 10.84 10.62 15.39
C ALA A 407 11.54 11.82 14.77
N VAL A 408 12.75 12.13 15.25
CA VAL A 408 13.61 13.12 14.62
C VAL A 408 14.61 12.38 13.72
N ALA A 409 14.68 12.76 12.45
CA ALA A 409 15.54 12.08 11.48
C ALA A 409 17.03 12.23 11.84
N GLY A 410 17.78 11.14 11.76
CA GLY A 410 19.23 11.08 12.00
C GLY A 410 19.61 10.47 13.36
N ASP A 411 20.92 10.32 13.60
CA ASP A 411 21.46 9.63 14.78
C ASP A 411 21.99 10.62 15.86
N GLU A 412 21.66 11.91 15.74
CA GLU A 412 22.15 12.92 16.66
C GLU A 412 21.38 12.93 17.98
N ALA A 413 22.07 13.26 19.08
CA ALA A 413 21.44 13.44 20.38
C ALA A 413 20.62 14.74 20.41
N VAL A 414 19.38 14.65 19.92
CA VAL A 414 18.42 15.76 19.81
C VAL A 414 17.27 15.59 20.79
N ALA A 415 16.61 16.70 21.11
CA ALA A 415 15.40 16.67 21.92
C ALA A 415 14.27 15.98 21.14
N ALA A 416 13.52 15.13 21.85
CA ALA A 416 12.35 14.45 21.33
C ALA A 416 11.30 15.45 20.84
N ASP A 417 10.72 15.17 19.67
CA ASP A 417 9.55 15.90 19.19
C ASP A 417 8.27 15.36 19.85
N THR A 418 7.53 16.21 20.56
CA THR A 418 6.27 15.84 21.22
C THR A 418 5.03 16.31 20.45
N ARG A 419 5.22 16.80 19.22
CA ARG A 419 4.13 17.14 18.31
C ARG A 419 3.62 15.87 17.65
N PHE A 420 2.35 15.89 17.27
CA PHE A 420 1.75 14.81 16.50
C PHE A 420 1.06 15.36 15.27
N ILE A 421 0.98 14.52 14.24
CA ILE A 421 0.37 14.87 12.96
C ILE A 421 -0.89 14.06 12.75
N LEU A 422 -1.92 14.73 12.24
CA LEU A 422 -3.08 14.05 11.65
C LEU A 422 -2.99 14.23 10.15
N LEU A 423 -2.58 13.18 9.44
CA LEU A 423 -2.44 13.24 8.00
C LEU A 423 -3.80 13.32 7.30
N PRO A 424 -3.91 14.00 6.15
CA PRO A 424 -5.10 13.99 5.33
C PRO A 424 -5.12 12.69 4.52
N THR A 425 -5.37 11.58 5.21
CA THR A 425 -5.40 10.22 4.67
C THR A 425 -6.80 9.63 4.72
N VAL A 426 -7.03 8.57 3.96
CA VAL A 426 -8.35 7.90 3.90
C VAL A 426 -8.34 6.55 4.61
N PRO A 427 -9.38 6.21 5.39
CA PRO A 427 -9.42 4.94 6.12
C PRO A 427 -9.57 3.71 5.22
N LYS A 428 -10.07 3.88 3.99
CA LYS A 428 -10.30 2.77 3.05
C LYS A 428 -10.04 3.19 1.62
N ILE A 429 -9.17 2.44 0.96
CA ILE A 429 -8.87 2.54 -0.47
C ILE A 429 -9.35 1.26 -1.15
N GLN A 430 -10.06 1.40 -2.27
CA GLN A 430 -10.40 0.29 -3.15
C GLN A 430 -9.24 0.08 -4.12
N GLU A 431 -8.55 -1.03 -3.98
CA GLU A 431 -7.45 -1.41 -4.88
C GLU A 431 -7.98 -2.36 -5.97
N GLY A 432 -7.66 -2.05 -7.22
CA GLY A 432 -7.98 -2.86 -8.39
C GLY A 432 -7.03 -4.05 -8.56
N ALA A 433 -7.28 -4.88 -9.58
CA ALA A 433 -6.34 -5.93 -9.94
C ALA A 433 -5.01 -5.33 -10.43
N ALA A 434 -3.90 -6.01 -10.15
CA ALA A 434 -2.58 -5.57 -10.61
C ALA A 434 -2.52 -5.57 -12.15
N ALA A 435 -2.31 -4.39 -12.71
CA ALA A 435 -2.07 -4.16 -14.14
C ALA A 435 -0.73 -4.77 -14.55
N GLU A 436 0.28 -4.59 -13.71
CA GLU A 436 1.61 -5.18 -13.83
C GLU A 436 2.09 -5.67 -12.46
N GLU A 437 2.87 -6.75 -12.45
CA GLU A 437 3.48 -7.30 -11.25
C GLU A 437 4.87 -7.84 -11.59
N VAL A 438 5.84 -7.44 -10.78
CA VAL A 438 7.23 -7.84 -10.87
C VAL A 438 7.65 -8.41 -9.52
N MET A 439 8.26 -9.59 -9.54
CA MET A 439 8.87 -10.20 -8.37
C MET A 439 10.38 -10.13 -8.49
N PHE A 440 11.06 -9.49 -7.53
CA PHE A 440 12.51 -9.54 -7.43
C PHE A 440 12.91 -10.68 -6.50
N ILE A 441 13.77 -11.58 -7.00
CA ILE A 441 14.30 -12.70 -6.23
C ILE A 441 15.82 -12.75 -6.31
N ARG A 442 16.48 -13.19 -5.24
CA ARG A 442 17.90 -13.56 -5.27
C ARG A 442 18.05 -14.97 -5.84
N ASP A 443 19.05 -15.14 -6.70
CA ASP A 443 19.52 -16.44 -7.17
C ASP A 443 20.98 -16.62 -6.69
N GLU A 444 21.12 -17.31 -5.56
CA GLU A 444 22.40 -17.53 -4.88
C GLU A 444 23.40 -18.33 -5.74
N MET A 445 22.91 -19.19 -6.65
CA MET A 445 23.78 -19.97 -7.53
C MET A 445 24.34 -19.13 -8.68
N ALA A 446 23.55 -18.19 -9.18
CA ALA A 446 23.96 -17.28 -10.24
C ALA A 446 24.60 -15.98 -9.70
N ASN A 447 24.62 -15.78 -8.37
CA ASN A 447 25.09 -14.59 -7.68
C ASN A 447 24.52 -13.29 -8.28
N MET A 448 23.21 -13.28 -8.52
CA MET A 448 22.49 -12.15 -9.12
C MET A 448 21.03 -12.10 -8.67
N VAL A 449 20.33 -11.03 -9.06
CA VAL A 449 18.89 -10.88 -8.82
C VAL A 449 18.12 -11.04 -10.13
N TRP A 450 16.92 -11.61 -10.06
CA TRP A 450 15.98 -11.65 -11.18
C TRP A 450 14.79 -10.77 -10.91
N GLY A 451 14.50 -9.83 -11.81
CA GLY A 451 13.20 -9.19 -11.93
C GLY A 451 12.29 -10.06 -12.79
N ILE A 452 11.40 -10.82 -12.18
CA ILE A 452 10.47 -11.72 -12.86
C ILE A 452 9.17 -10.99 -13.10
N GLU A 453 8.81 -10.79 -14.36
CA GLU A 453 7.49 -10.27 -14.73
C GLU A 453 6.47 -11.39 -14.52
N THR A 454 5.76 -11.35 -13.40
CA THR A 454 4.73 -12.34 -13.06
C THR A 454 3.40 -11.97 -13.69
N ARG A 455 3.13 -10.67 -13.88
CA ARG A 455 1.99 -10.15 -14.66
C ARG A 455 2.44 -9.00 -15.55
N VAL A 456 2.04 -9.05 -16.82
CA VAL A 456 2.33 -8.00 -17.82
C VAL A 456 1.03 -7.44 -18.36
N SER A 457 0.97 -6.11 -18.53
CA SER A 457 -0.12 -5.45 -19.22
C SER A 457 0.02 -5.70 -20.73
N LEU A 458 -1.03 -6.16 -21.39
CA LEU A 458 -1.10 -6.33 -22.83
C LEU A 458 -1.54 -5.02 -23.49
N MET A 459 -1.35 -4.94 -24.81
CA MET A 459 -1.69 -3.74 -25.58
C MET A 459 -3.18 -3.38 -25.51
N ASP A 460 -4.04 -4.38 -25.25
CA ASP A 460 -5.49 -4.20 -25.14
C ASP A 460 -5.98 -3.70 -23.77
N GLY A 461 -5.08 -3.54 -22.79
CA GLY A 461 -5.38 -3.10 -21.42
C GLY A 461 -5.64 -4.24 -20.42
N ARG A 462 -5.73 -5.50 -20.87
CA ARG A 462 -5.80 -6.65 -19.97
C ARG A 462 -4.41 -7.06 -19.51
N SER A 463 -4.33 -7.80 -18.41
CA SER A 463 -3.07 -8.35 -17.90
C SER A 463 -3.04 -9.87 -18.01
N LEU A 464 -1.90 -10.41 -18.43
CA LEU A 464 -1.65 -11.85 -18.57
C LEU A 464 -0.50 -12.29 -17.65
N PRO A 465 -0.48 -13.55 -17.16
CA PRO A 465 0.71 -14.10 -16.52
C PRO A 465 1.93 -13.95 -17.42
N GLY A 466 3.03 -13.42 -16.88
CA GLY A 466 4.19 -13.05 -17.69
C GLY A 466 4.87 -14.25 -18.36
N PHE A 467 4.85 -15.42 -17.73
CA PHE A 467 5.38 -16.66 -18.33
C PHE A 467 4.61 -17.09 -19.59
N GLU A 468 3.27 -17.07 -19.54
CA GLU A 468 2.41 -17.36 -20.69
C GLU A 468 2.69 -16.33 -21.80
N SER A 469 2.75 -15.06 -21.40
CA SER A 469 2.97 -13.96 -22.33
C SER A 469 4.34 -14.04 -23.03
N ALA A 470 5.40 -14.40 -22.29
CA ALA A 470 6.73 -14.64 -22.84
C ALA A 470 6.76 -15.85 -23.79
N THR A 471 6.02 -16.91 -23.46
CA THR A 471 5.92 -18.12 -24.29
C THR A 471 5.24 -17.82 -25.62
N ASP A 472 4.12 -17.08 -25.61
CA ASP A 472 3.42 -16.65 -26.82
C ASP A 472 4.30 -15.82 -27.74
N ILE A 473 5.03 -14.83 -27.19
CA ILE A 473 5.95 -13.99 -27.96
C ILE A 473 7.08 -14.82 -28.56
N ARG A 474 7.68 -15.72 -27.77
CA ARG A 474 8.73 -16.61 -28.27
C ARG A 474 8.22 -17.49 -29.42
N ASN A 475 7.01 -18.04 -29.30
CA ASN A 475 6.37 -18.85 -30.33
C ASN A 475 6.08 -18.02 -31.59
N TYR A 476 5.65 -16.77 -31.45
CA TYR A 476 5.44 -15.85 -32.56
C TYR A 476 6.72 -15.63 -33.37
N TYR A 477 7.85 -15.34 -32.69
CA TYR A 477 9.12 -15.19 -33.39
C TYR A 477 9.61 -16.51 -34.00
N ALA A 478 9.45 -17.64 -33.30
CA ALA A 478 9.81 -18.95 -33.83
C ALA A 478 9.00 -19.29 -35.10
N ARG A 479 7.73 -18.88 -35.18
CA ARG A 479 6.92 -19.01 -36.39
C ARG A 479 7.52 -18.22 -37.55
N LEU A 480 7.85 -16.94 -37.35
CA LEU A 480 8.45 -16.08 -38.39
C LEU A 480 9.78 -16.65 -38.90
N VAL A 481 10.60 -17.20 -38.01
CA VAL A 481 11.85 -17.88 -38.38
C VAL A 481 11.58 -19.15 -39.17
N ASN A 482 10.62 -19.99 -38.77
CA ASN A 482 10.29 -21.23 -39.47
C ASN A 482 9.64 -21.02 -40.85
N GLU A 483 8.96 -19.89 -41.06
CA GLU A 483 8.44 -19.48 -42.38
C GLU A 483 9.58 -19.07 -43.33
N SER A 484 10.77 -18.77 -42.81
CA SER A 484 11.98 -18.51 -43.58
C SER A 484 12.83 -19.80 -43.70
N PRO A 485 13.18 -20.27 -44.91
CA PRO A 485 13.97 -21.48 -45.07
C PRO A 485 15.41 -21.24 -44.57
N ALA A 486 15.69 -21.69 -43.35
CA ALA A 486 17.05 -21.73 -42.81
C ALA A 486 17.77 -23.01 -43.26
N PRO A 487 19.10 -22.96 -43.53
CA PRO A 487 19.87 -24.17 -43.80
C PRO A 487 19.76 -25.16 -42.64
N ASN A 488 19.73 -26.45 -42.94
CA ASN A 488 19.84 -27.46 -41.90
C ASN A 488 21.17 -27.25 -41.14
N PRO A 489 21.17 -27.35 -39.80
CA PRO A 489 22.41 -27.30 -39.05
C PRO A 489 23.37 -28.39 -39.57
N PRO A 490 24.68 -28.12 -39.62
CA PRO A 490 25.65 -29.11 -40.06
C PRO A 490 25.58 -30.37 -39.19
N ASP A 491 25.87 -31.52 -39.80
CA ASP A 491 25.88 -32.79 -39.08
C ASP A 491 26.85 -32.70 -37.88
N PRO A 492 26.42 -33.15 -36.70
CA PRO A 492 27.23 -33.07 -35.50
C PRO A 492 28.49 -33.93 -35.65
N ALA A 493 29.66 -33.29 -35.61
CA ALA A 493 30.95 -33.97 -35.71
C ALA A 493 31.30 -34.84 -34.47
N ALA A 494 30.54 -34.69 -33.37
CA ALA A 494 30.77 -35.39 -32.11
C ALA A 494 29.43 -35.70 -31.41
N PRO A 495 29.38 -36.72 -30.53
CA PRO A 495 28.19 -37.06 -29.73
C PRO A 495 27.85 -36.01 -28.66
N VAL A 496 28.72 -35.02 -28.46
CA VAL A 496 28.56 -33.92 -27.50
C VAL A 496 28.70 -32.59 -28.20
N ARG A 497 27.96 -31.58 -27.71
CA ARG A 497 28.05 -30.18 -28.12
C ARG A 497 28.43 -29.32 -26.93
N TYR A 498 29.27 -28.32 -27.18
CA TYR A 498 29.55 -27.26 -26.21
C TYR A 498 28.41 -26.25 -26.22
N GLN A 499 27.85 -25.96 -25.05
CA GLN A 499 26.77 -25.01 -24.86
C GLN A 499 27.25 -23.88 -23.94
N VAL A 500 27.51 -22.73 -24.55
CA VAL A 500 28.00 -21.51 -23.87
C VAL A 500 27.02 -21.06 -22.77
N MET A 501 25.72 -21.12 -23.04
CA MET A 501 24.68 -20.73 -22.07
C MET A 501 23.45 -21.63 -22.21
N SER A 502 22.86 -22.04 -21.08
CA SER A 502 21.59 -22.76 -21.04
C SER A 502 20.45 -21.88 -21.58
N ASN A 503 19.65 -22.39 -22.51
CA ASN A 503 18.50 -21.67 -23.10
C ASN A 503 17.18 -22.00 -22.37
N ASN A 504 17.23 -22.17 -21.05
CA ASN A 504 16.11 -22.66 -20.25
C ASN A 504 15.42 -21.57 -19.41
N VAL A 505 16.02 -20.37 -19.33
CA VAL A 505 15.43 -19.25 -18.59
C VAL A 505 14.29 -18.65 -19.42
N PRO A 506 13.06 -18.56 -18.86
CA PRO A 506 11.94 -17.92 -19.55
C PRO A 506 12.19 -16.44 -19.84
N GLU A 507 11.64 -15.90 -20.93
CA GLU A 507 11.92 -14.51 -21.35
C GLU A 507 11.30 -13.44 -20.43
N ASN A 508 10.41 -13.83 -19.51
CA ASN A 508 9.87 -12.92 -18.49
C ASN A 508 10.80 -12.75 -17.27
N TRP A 509 11.97 -13.39 -17.27
CA TRP A 509 13.00 -13.23 -16.23
C TRP A 509 14.07 -12.25 -16.73
N ILE A 510 14.12 -11.08 -16.11
CA ILE A 510 15.05 -10.01 -16.47
C ILE A 510 16.20 -10.00 -15.45
N PRO A 511 17.46 -10.19 -15.88
CA PRO A 511 18.58 -10.25 -14.95
C PRO A 511 18.95 -8.87 -14.41
N PHE A 512 19.32 -8.83 -13.13
CA PHE A 512 19.95 -7.70 -12.46
C PHE A 512 21.29 -8.16 -11.91
N ILE A 513 22.37 -7.71 -12.54
CA ILE A 513 23.74 -8.12 -12.22
C ILE A 513 24.35 -7.16 -11.18
N PRO A 514 25.15 -7.67 -10.23
CA PRO A 514 25.86 -6.81 -9.30
C PRO A 514 26.95 -6.02 -10.04
N VAL A 515 26.98 -4.71 -9.84
CA VAL A 515 28.04 -3.82 -10.33
C VAL A 515 28.50 -2.90 -9.22
N HIS A 516 29.77 -2.54 -9.21
CA HIS A 516 30.29 -1.60 -8.22
C HIS A 516 29.68 -0.21 -8.38
N ILE A 517 29.39 0.43 -7.25
CA ILE A 517 29.08 1.86 -7.23
C ILE A 517 30.34 2.62 -7.68
N PRO A 518 30.23 3.64 -8.55
CA PRO A 518 31.39 4.42 -8.98
C PRO A 518 32.20 4.93 -7.77
N ASN A 519 33.52 4.72 -7.82
CA ASN A 519 34.47 5.08 -6.75
C ASN A 519 34.34 4.27 -5.44
N ASN A 520 33.56 3.19 -5.40
CA ASN A 520 33.49 2.27 -4.26
C ASN A 520 33.80 0.82 -4.68
N ASN A 521 34.77 0.19 -4.03
CA ASN A 521 35.18 -1.19 -4.35
C ASN A 521 34.47 -2.26 -3.49
N ARG A 522 33.65 -1.85 -2.51
CA ARG A 522 32.97 -2.76 -1.58
C ARG A 522 31.47 -2.77 -1.79
N GLU A 523 30.89 -1.60 -2.01
CA GLU A 523 29.45 -1.49 -2.26
C GLU A 523 29.13 -1.82 -3.71
N ILE A 524 28.01 -2.53 -3.87
CA ILE A 524 27.46 -2.90 -5.17
C ILE A 524 26.04 -2.34 -5.30
N GLN A 525 25.60 -2.22 -6.54
CA GLN A 525 24.22 -1.96 -6.91
C GLN A 525 23.81 -2.97 -7.99
N LEU A 526 22.51 -3.21 -8.10
CA LEU A 526 21.95 -4.17 -9.04
C LEU A 526 21.62 -3.46 -10.36
N GLN A 527 22.36 -3.75 -11.43
CA GLN A 527 22.12 -3.18 -12.76
C GLN A 527 21.28 -4.12 -13.63
N ARG A 528 20.19 -3.61 -14.20
CA ARG A 528 19.40 -4.34 -15.21
C ARG A 528 20.27 -4.72 -16.41
N ALA A 529 20.35 -6.02 -16.68
CA ALA A 529 20.99 -6.63 -17.84
C ALA A 529 19.94 -7.23 -18.79
N ALA A 530 20.38 -7.97 -19.81
CA ALA A 530 19.49 -8.64 -20.75
C ALA A 530 20.06 -9.99 -21.19
N LEU A 531 19.18 -10.99 -21.31
CA LEU A 531 19.50 -12.25 -21.95
C LEU A 531 19.30 -12.16 -23.47
N PRO A 532 20.09 -12.89 -24.28
CA PRO A 532 19.83 -13.04 -25.70
C PRO A 532 18.62 -13.97 -25.93
N ARG A 533 17.73 -13.58 -26.84
CA ARG A 533 16.68 -14.43 -27.39
C ARG A 533 17.29 -15.37 -28.42
N ILE A 534 17.39 -16.65 -28.06
CA ILE A 534 17.95 -17.68 -28.94
C ILE A 534 16.82 -18.56 -29.49
N ILE A 535 16.48 -18.35 -30.76
CA ILE A 535 15.53 -19.16 -31.51
C ILE A 535 16.32 -20.15 -32.38
N PRO A 536 16.06 -21.46 -32.28
CA PRO A 536 16.72 -22.43 -33.14
C PRO A 536 16.53 -22.10 -34.62
N ARG A 537 17.61 -22.20 -35.40
CA ARG A 537 17.63 -21.96 -36.86
C ARG A 537 17.42 -20.51 -37.30
N ASP A 538 17.39 -19.54 -36.38
CA ASP A 538 17.43 -18.13 -36.79
C ASP A 538 18.84 -17.80 -37.31
N PRO A 539 19.00 -17.37 -38.58
CA PRO A 539 20.31 -16.99 -39.12
C PRO A 539 20.80 -15.63 -38.60
N ASN A 540 19.93 -14.85 -37.95
CA ASN A 540 20.26 -13.51 -37.46
C ASN A 540 20.95 -13.54 -36.10
N LEU A 541 21.63 -12.44 -35.76
CA LEU A 541 22.21 -12.27 -34.43
C LEU A 541 21.10 -12.28 -33.36
N PRO A 542 21.30 -12.99 -32.23
CA PRO A 542 20.34 -13.00 -31.14
C PRO A 542 20.02 -11.60 -30.64
N GLU A 543 18.74 -11.25 -30.63
CA GLU A 543 18.27 -9.98 -30.07
C GLU A 543 18.21 -10.03 -28.54
N LYS A 544 18.41 -8.88 -27.89
CA LYS A 544 18.26 -8.77 -26.44
C LYS A 544 16.79 -8.82 -26.06
N ILE A 545 16.45 -9.66 -25.09
CA ILE A 545 15.13 -9.67 -24.45
C ILE A 545 14.94 -8.34 -23.73
N ARG A 546 13.81 -7.67 -24.00
CA ARG A 546 13.44 -6.40 -23.38
C ARG A 546 12.31 -6.64 -22.36
N PRO A 547 12.37 -6.04 -21.17
CA PRO A 547 11.27 -6.09 -20.20
C PRO A 547 9.98 -5.51 -20.78
N ARG A 548 8.83 -5.99 -20.33
CA ARG A 548 7.49 -5.60 -20.81
C ARG A 548 6.67 -4.87 -19.76
N THR A 549 7.10 -4.86 -18.51
CA THR A 549 6.52 -4.04 -17.44
C THR A 549 7.15 -2.65 -17.42
N THR A 550 6.33 -1.62 -17.24
CA THR A 550 6.76 -0.24 -17.03
C THR A 550 7.78 -0.14 -15.90
N LEU A 551 7.57 -0.90 -14.81
CA LEU A 551 8.49 -0.99 -13.67
C LEU A 551 9.91 -1.39 -14.08
N LEU A 552 10.06 -2.50 -14.83
CA LEU A 552 11.37 -2.96 -15.27
C LEU A 552 11.91 -2.22 -16.49
N ARG A 553 11.12 -1.38 -17.16
CA ARG A 553 11.53 -0.57 -18.31
C ARG A 553 12.09 0.80 -17.96
N THR A 554 12.17 1.16 -16.67
CA THR A 554 12.79 2.40 -16.20
C THR A 554 14.09 2.71 -16.95
N GLY A 555 14.21 3.92 -17.52
CA GLY A 555 15.37 4.37 -18.29
C GLY A 555 15.59 3.71 -19.67
N LEU A 556 14.95 2.58 -19.98
CA LEU A 556 15.25 1.79 -21.18
C LEU A 556 14.91 2.54 -22.48
N ASP A 557 13.77 3.22 -22.51
CA ASP A 557 13.25 3.89 -23.71
C ASP A 557 14.06 5.14 -24.08
N VAL A 558 14.85 5.67 -23.14
CA VAL A 558 15.78 6.79 -23.35
C VAL A 558 17.26 6.35 -23.33
N GLY A 559 17.52 5.03 -23.32
CA GLY A 559 18.87 4.47 -23.39
C GLY A 559 19.69 4.57 -22.08
N LEU A 560 19.04 4.82 -20.95
CA LEU A 560 19.68 4.89 -19.64
C LEU A 560 19.69 3.51 -18.93
N PRO A 561 20.76 3.21 -18.18
CA PRO A 561 20.80 2.03 -17.31
C PRO A 561 19.75 2.16 -16.19
N TYR A 562 19.33 1.01 -15.65
CA TYR A 562 18.47 0.97 -14.47
C TYR A 562 19.22 0.27 -13.35
N PHE A 563 19.35 0.96 -12.22
CA PHE A 563 19.99 0.47 -11.00
C PHE A 563 18.96 0.35 -9.89
N VAL A 564 19.11 -0.68 -9.06
CA VAL A 564 18.37 -0.91 -7.82
C VAL A 564 19.38 -1.13 -6.70
N HIS A 565 19.13 -0.57 -5.53
CA HIS A 565 19.96 -0.77 -4.34
C HIS A 565 19.93 -2.24 -3.91
N GLU A 566 21.05 -2.78 -3.39
CA GLU A 566 21.15 -4.21 -3.10
C GLU A 566 20.25 -4.62 -1.92
N GLU A 567 20.19 -3.73 -0.92
CA GLU A 567 19.41 -3.82 0.30
C GLU A 567 17.90 -3.92 0.04
N GLU A 568 17.42 -3.36 -1.08
CA GLU A 568 16.00 -3.38 -1.45
C GLU A 568 15.47 -4.75 -1.81
N VAL A 569 16.36 -5.68 -2.14
CA VAL A 569 16.00 -7.06 -2.45
C VAL A 569 16.52 -7.96 -1.32
N PRO A 570 15.77 -8.11 -0.21
CA PRO A 570 16.15 -9.03 0.86
C PRO A 570 16.09 -10.49 0.39
N ARG A 571 16.55 -11.43 1.24
CA ARG A 571 16.47 -12.87 0.94
C ARG A 571 15.04 -13.38 0.69
N ALA A 572 14.05 -12.76 1.33
CA ALA A 572 12.65 -13.08 1.09
C ALA A 572 12.17 -12.68 -0.32
N GLY A 573 12.97 -11.90 -1.05
CA GLY A 573 12.55 -11.22 -2.26
C GLY A 573 11.49 -10.15 -1.97
N ILE A 574 11.04 -9.48 -3.03
CA ILE A 574 9.96 -8.49 -2.98
C ILE A 574 9.02 -8.65 -4.17
N ILE A 575 7.79 -8.19 -4.01
CA ILE A 575 6.79 -8.11 -5.07
C ILE A 575 6.40 -6.65 -5.20
N VAL A 576 6.54 -6.12 -6.41
CA VAL A 576 6.18 -4.75 -6.78
C VAL A 576 5.02 -4.81 -7.78
N ARG A 577 3.92 -4.14 -7.46
CA ARG A 577 2.68 -4.16 -8.26
C ARG A 577 2.27 -2.77 -8.64
N GLN A 578 1.71 -2.62 -9.84
CA GLN A 578 1.00 -1.42 -10.25
C GLN A 578 -0.50 -1.69 -10.34
N SER A 579 -1.32 -0.83 -9.74
CA SER A 579 -2.77 -1.00 -9.66
C SER A 579 -3.49 0.35 -9.71
N PHE A 580 -4.73 0.33 -10.20
CA PHE A 580 -5.65 1.46 -10.02
C PHE A 580 -6.17 1.44 -8.59
N GLN A 581 -6.20 2.61 -7.96
CA GLN A 581 -6.68 2.82 -6.61
C GLN A 581 -7.79 3.86 -6.64
N ARG A 582 -8.82 3.66 -5.80
CA ARG A 582 -10.00 4.53 -5.76
C ARG A 582 -10.48 4.77 -4.35
N THR A 583 -10.76 6.03 -4.03
CA THR A 583 -11.38 6.42 -2.76
C THR A 583 -12.38 7.56 -2.94
N ARG A 584 -13.07 7.91 -1.84
CA ARG A 584 -13.92 9.09 -1.75
C ARG A 584 -13.31 10.06 -0.73
N TRP A 585 -13.13 11.32 -1.13
CA TRP A 585 -12.57 12.35 -0.27
C TRP A 585 -13.61 12.95 0.69
N TYR A 586 -13.18 13.79 1.64
CA TYR A 586 -14.08 14.37 2.65
C TYR A 586 -15.19 15.23 2.05
N ASP A 587 -14.98 15.81 0.86
CA ASP A 587 -15.97 16.57 0.10
C ASP A 587 -16.91 15.68 -0.74
N GLY A 588 -16.75 14.36 -0.63
CA GLY A 588 -17.52 13.37 -1.35
C GLY A 588 -17.06 13.13 -2.79
N ARG A 589 -16.01 13.80 -3.30
CA ARG A 589 -15.47 13.55 -4.64
C ARG A 589 -14.80 12.18 -4.70
N VAL A 590 -14.87 11.54 -5.87
CA VAL A 590 -14.19 10.28 -6.14
C VAL A 590 -12.81 10.63 -6.70
N VAL A 591 -11.78 10.06 -6.10
CA VAL A 591 -10.40 10.18 -6.58
C VAL A 591 -9.96 8.79 -7.03
N THR A 592 -9.47 8.67 -8.26
CA THR A 592 -8.91 7.42 -8.80
C THR A 592 -7.52 7.71 -9.34
N TRP A 593 -6.51 7.01 -8.87
CA TRP A 593 -5.12 7.18 -9.32
C TRP A 593 -4.51 5.83 -9.67
N PHE A 594 -3.38 5.87 -10.37
CA PHE A 594 -2.55 4.69 -10.65
C PHE A 594 -1.33 4.76 -9.75
N GLY A 595 -1.05 3.71 -8.98
CA GLY A 595 0.03 3.71 -7.99
C GLY A 595 0.80 2.40 -7.96
N VAL A 596 1.90 2.39 -7.22
CA VAL A 596 2.76 1.23 -6.99
C VAL A 596 2.64 0.77 -5.55
N ARG A 597 2.76 -0.53 -5.33
CA ARG A 597 2.85 -1.12 -4.00
C ARG A 597 4.00 -2.11 -3.93
N LYS A 598 4.79 -2.04 -2.86
CA LYS A 598 5.83 -3.04 -2.53
C LYS A 598 5.32 -3.95 -1.40
N GLN A 599 5.59 -5.24 -1.52
CA GLN A 599 5.28 -6.25 -0.51
C GLN A 599 6.47 -7.20 -0.37
N SER A 600 6.64 -7.79 0.81
CA SER A 600 7.61 -8.86 1.00
C SER A 600 7.28 -10.07 0.11
N GLY A 601 8.31 -10.68 -0.45
CA GLY A 601 8.20 -11.86 -1.29
C GLY A 601 7.95 -13.14 -0.48
N ARG A 602 8.24 -14.29 -1.11
CA ARG A 602 8.06 -15.62 -0.51
C ARG A 602 9.34 -16.45 -0.39
N GLY A 603 10.50 -15.85 -0.68
CA GLY A 603 11.81 -16.50 -0.65
C GLY A 603 12.59 -16.38 -1.96
N GLU A 604 13.68 -17.15 -2.01
CA GLU A 604 14.62 -17.24 -3.12
C GLU A 604 14.07 -18.10 -4.27
N GLY A 605 14.71 -18.01 -5.44
CA GLY A 605 14.40 -18.88 -6.58
C GLY A 605 15.63 -19.26 -7.39
N ASN A 606 15.48 -20.28 -8.23
CA ASN A 606 16.57 -20.83 -9.04
C ASN A 606 16.21 -20.76 -10.53
N SER A 607 16.98 -19.97 -11.27
CA SER A 607 16.81 -19.80 -12.72
C SER A 607 17.22 -21.01 -13.55
N ASN A 608 18.00 -21.94 -12.97
CA ASN A 608 18.74 -22.98 -13.68
C ASN A 608 19.63 -22.43 -14.80
N LEU A 609 20.06 -21.16 -14.72
CA LEU A 609 21.03 -20.58 -15.63
C LEU A 609 22.39 -21.27 -15.44
N ARG A 610 22.95 -21.78 -16.52
CA ARG A 610 24.24 -22.46 -16.54
C ARG A 610 25.07 -21.99 -17.72
N PHE A 611 26.37 -21.87 -17.50
CA PHE A 611 27.34 -21.51 -18.54
C PHE A 611 28.30 -22.68 -18.81
N ASP A 612 28.88 -22.69 -20.01
CA ASP A 612 30.00 -23.56 -20.39
C ASP A 612 29.76 -25.05 -20.14
N GLN A 613 28.64 -25.57 -20.67
CA GLN A 613 28.21 -26.94 -20.47
C GLN A 613 28.53 -27.84 -21.67
N LEU A 614 28.90 -29.09 -21.40
CA LEU A 614 28.86 -30.16 -22.41
C LEU A 614 27.48 -30.82 -22.38
N ALA A 615 26.74 -30.72 -23.48
CA ALA A 615 25.44 -31.34 -23.64
C ALA A 615 25.50 -32.46 -24.70
N PRO A 616 24.79 -33.58 -24.53
CA PRO A 616 24.70 -34.59 -25.58
C PRO A 616 23.96 -34.05 -26.81
N VAL A 617 24.40 -34.46 -28.01
CA VAL A 617 23.65 -34.17 -29.24
C VAL A 617 22.44 -35.11 -29.29
N LYS A 618 21.22 -34.56 -29.37
CA LYS A 618 20.00 -35.36 -29.53
C LYS A 618 20.08 -36.10 -30.88
N SER A 619 20.18 -37.42 -30.87
CA SER A 619 19.95 -38.23 -32.07
C SER A 619 18.47 -38.13 -32.44
N SER A 620 18.17 -37.81 -33.70
CA SER A 620 16.81 -38.00 -34.21
C SER A 620 16.47 -39.49 -34.09
N PRO A 621 15.28 -39.88 -33.59
CA PRO A 621 14.86 -41.26 -33.69
C PRO A 621 14.82 -41.62 -35.18
N ALA A 622 15.55 -42.66 -35.56
CA ALA A 622 15.41 -43.24 -36.88
C ALA A 622 13.94 -43.64 -37.04
N ASN A 623 13.25 -43.07 -38.03
CA ASN A 623 11.96 -43.58 -38.47
C ASN A 623 12.15 -45.06 -38.84
N GLY A 624 11.60 -45.94 -38.00
CA GLY A 624 11.42 -47.36 -38.30
C GLY A 624 10.09 -47.58 -39.02
#